data_AF-A0A6H1RBT5-F1
#
_entry.id   AF-A0A6H1RBT5-F1
#
_cell.length_a   1.000
_cell.length_b   1.000
_cell.length_c   1.000
_cell.angle_alpha   90.00
_cell.angle_beta   90.00
_cell.angle_gamma   90.00
#
_symmetry.space_group_name_H-M   'P 1'
#
loop_
_entity.id
_entity.type
_entity.pdbx_description
1 polymer ?
#
loop_
_entity_poly.entity_id
_entity_poly.type
_entity_poly.pdbx_seq_one_letter_code
_entity_poly.pdbx_strand_id
1 'polypeptide(L)'
;MTAAIFGLVGVIVGGFLTGLVDFVLDLRRECNAARAASKLVRSQLKDARTAVVVALETREWPLGWNDKAWAQSWSVYWSALAGRMADDAFLQLAEAYNYMELLQRGLADGGRPLAGNDEKFLNDVRKSIDAAKPLLTR
;
A
#
# COMPACT_ATOMS: atom_id res chain seq x y z
N MET A 1 7.00 -55.52 19.86
CA MET A 1 6.02 -54.44 20.12
C MET A 1 6.65 -53.04 20.20
N THR A 2 7.96 -52.88 19.97
CA THR A 2 8.65 -51.57 20.03
C THR A 2 8.65 -50.82 18.69
N ALA A 3 8.69 -51.52 17.56
CA ALA A 3 8.77 -50.91 16.22
C ALA A 3 7.57 -50.01 15.86
N ALA A 4 6.36 -50.34 16.33
CA ALA A 4 5.16 -49.53 16.07
C ALA A 4 5.18 -48.17 16.82
N ILE A 5 5.83 -48.11 17.98
CA ILE A 5 5.95 -46.89 18.80
C ILE A 5 6.95 -45.92 18.15
N PHE A 6 8.08 -46.44 17.66
CA PHE A 6 9.06 -45.62 16.93
C PHE A 6 8.51 -45.05 15.62
N GLY A 7 7.66 -45.80 14.91
CA GLY A 7 6.95 -45.28 13.73
C GLY A 7 5.99 -44.15 14.07
N LEU A 8 5.24 -44.25 15.17
CA LEU A 8 4.25 -43.25 15.57
C LEU A 8 4.89 -41.97 16.12
N VAL A 9 5.98 -42.10 16.89
CA VAL A 9 6.79 -40.96 17.35
C VAL A 9 7.43 -40.23 16.17
N GLY A 10 7.91 -40.97 15.17
CA GLY A 10 8.46 -40.38 13.94
C GLY A 10 7.46 -39.52 13.18
N VAL A 11 6.18 -39.91 13.13
CA VAL A 11 5.11 -39.15 12.47
C VAL A 11 4.72 -37.90 13.25
N ILE A 12 4.65 -37.97 14.60
CA ILE A 12 4.35 -36.80 15.44
C ILE A 12 5.46 -35.74 15.32
N VAL A 13 6.73 -36.18 15.38
CA VAL A 13 7.88 -35.27 15.25
C VAL A 13 7.98 -34.71 13.83
N GLY A 14 7.71 -35.54 12.81
CA GLY A 14 7.66 -35.11 11.41
C GLY A 14 6.58 -34.05 11.16
N GLY A 15 5.36 -34.28 11.65
CA GLY A 15 4.25 -33.32 11.52
C GLY A 15 4.50 -32.01 12.27
N PHE A 16 5.13 -32.07 13.44
CA PHE A 16 5.49 -30.86 14.20
C PHE A 16 6.57 -30.04 13.50
N LEU A 17 7.60 -30.69 12.95
CA LEU A 17 8.65 -30.02 12.16
C LEU A 17 8.09 -29.41 10.88
N THR A 18 7.24 -30.13 10.15
CA THR A 18 6.58 -29.59 8.94
C THR A 18 5.71 -28.38 9.30
N GLY A 19 4.88 -28.49 10.34
CA GLY A 19 4.04 -27.36 10.79
C GLY A 19 4.86 -26.14 11.24
N LEU A 20 6.00 -26.35 11.89
CA LEU A 20 6.89 -25.26 12.30
C LEU A 20 7.60 -24.62 11.09
N VAL A 21 8.01 -25.41 10.10
CA VAL A 21 8.58 -24.91 8.85
C VAL A 21 7.55 -24.12 8.06
N ASP A 22 6.32 -24.62 7.94
CA ASP A 22 5.23 -23.92 7.26
C ASP A 22 4.91 -22.61 7.97
N PHE A 23 4.84 -22.60 9.31
CA PHE A 23 4.64 -21.39 10.09
C PHE A 23 5.74 -20.34 9.89
N VAL A 24 7.01 -20.76 9.89
CA VAL A 24 8.14 -19.84 9.64
C VAL A 24 8.14 -19.33 8.19
N LEU A 25 7.79 -20.18 7.23
CA LEU A 25 7.68 -19.78 5.83
C LEU A 25 6.52 -18.80 5.62
N ASP A 26 5.41 -18.99 6.32
CA ASP A 26 4.24 -18.10 6.25
C ASP A 26 4.58 -16.72 6.82
N LEU A 27 5.22 -16.68 8.00
CA LEU A 27 5.74 -15.43 8.57
C LEU A 27 6.72 -14.71 7.63
N ARG A 28 7.60 -15.45 6.94
CA ARG A 28 8.53 -14.87 5.96
C ARG A 28 7.81 -14.38 4.70
N ARG A 29 6.79 -15.10 4.23
CA ARG A 29 5.96 -14.69 3.09
C ARG A 29 5.22 -13.40 3.40
N GLU A 30 4.60 -13.30 4.56
CA GLU A 30 3.95 -12.07 5.02
C GLU A 30 4.95 -10.91 5.13
N CYS A 31 6.15 -11.16 5.66
CA CYS A 31 7.20 -10.13 5.77
C CYS A 31 7.61 -9.59 4.39
N ASN A 32 7.81 -10.51 3.44
CA ASN A 32 8.17 -10.16 2.08
C ASN A 32 7.02 -9.46 1.35
N ALA A 33 5.78 -9.89 1.58
CA ALA A 33 4.57 -9.28 1.05
C ALA A 33 4.40 -7.83 1.56
N ALA A 34 4.57 -7.60 2.87
CA ALA A 34 4.53 -6.27 3.45
C ALA A 34 5.63 -5.36 2.87
N ARG A 35 6.87 -5.86 2.74
CA ARG A 35 7.96 -5.10 2.10
C ARG A 35 7.69 -4.79 0.64
N ALA A 36 7.14 -5.73 -0.12
CA ALA A 36 6.77 -5.51 -1.51
C ALA A 36 5.64 -4.47 -1.62
N ALA A 37 4.61 -4.58 -0.76
CA ALA A 37 3.52 -3.63 -0.65
C ALA A 37 4.05 -2.21 -0.33
N SER A 38 4.92 -2.05 0.67
CA SER A 38 5.51 -0.74 1.00
C SER A 38 6.29 -0.13 -0.17
N LYS A 39 7.03 -0.94 -0.95
CA LYS A 39 7.74 -0.46 -2.16
C LYS A 39 6.77 0.00 -3.25
N LEU A 40 5.70 -0.77 -3.48
CA LEU A 40 4.67 -0.44 -4.47
C LEU A 40 3.92 0.83 -4.06
N VAL A 41 3.44 0.90 -2.82
CA VAL A 41 2.79 2.09 -2.27
C VAL A 41 3.70 3.32 -2.38
N ARG A 42 5.00 3.18 -2.06
CA ARG A 42 5.95 4.28 -2.20
C ARG A 42 6.11 4.75 -3.65
N SER A 43 6.12 3.84 -4.62
CA SER A 43 6.13 4.23 -6.04
C SER A 43 4.84 4.96 -6.44
N GLN A 44 3.68 4.49 -5.97
CA GLN A 44 2.39 5.13 -6.26
C GLN A 44 2.28 6.53 -5.65
N LEU A 45 2.70 6.71 -4.40
CA LEU A 45 2.77 8.02 -3.75
C LEU A 45 3.75 8.96 -4.48
N LYS A 46 4.88 8.45 -4.96
CA LYS A 46 5.84 9.25 -5.73
C LYS A 46 5.24 9.71 -7.04
N ASP A 47 4.60 8.81 -7.79
CA ASP A 47 3.90 9.14 -9.02
C ASP A 47 2.84 10.22 -8.75
N ALA A 48 1.97 9.99 -7.75
CA ALA A 48 0.90 10.92 -7.35
C ALA A 48 1.44 12.31 -7.03
N ARG A 49 2.52 12.38 -6.25
CA ARG A 49 3.19 13.64 -5.94
C ARG A 49 3.68 14.34 -7.19
N THR A 50 4.33 13.62 -8.10
CA THR A 50 4.87 14.20 -9.33
C THR A 50 3.76 14.85 -10.15
N ALA A 51 2.61 14.21 -10.31
CA ALA A 51 1.52 14.84 -11.06
C ALA A 51 0.86 15.99 -10.35
N VAL A 52 0.70 15.92 -9.03
CA VAL A 52 0.19 17.08 -8.28
C VAL A 52 1.13 18.27 -8.44
N VAL A 53 2.45 18.06 -8.42
CA VAL A 53 3.44 19.12 -8.67
C VAL A 53 3.31 19.64 -10.10
N VAL A 54 3.26 18.76 -11.11
CA VAL A 54 3.09 19.17 -12.51
C VAL A 54 1.79 19.93 -12.72
N ALA A 55 0.69 19.50 -12.09
CA ALA A 55 -0.61 20.15 -12.18
C ALA A 55 -0.57 21.57 -11.58
N LEU A 56 0.09 21.74 -10.44
CA LEU A 56 0.27 23.04 -9.81
C LEU A 56 1.19 23.97 -10.64
N GLU A 57 2.25 23.43 -11.26
CA GLU A 57 3.19 24.19 -12.09
C GLU A 57 2.57 24.62 -13.42
N THR A 58 1.85 23.72 -14.09
CA THR A 58 1.20 23.98 -15.38
C THR A 58 -0.15 24.67 -15.24
N ARG A 59 -0.72 24.70 -14.03
CA ARG A 59 -2.09 25.13 -13.74
C ARG A 59 -3.15 24.39 -14.57
N GLU A 60 -2.84 23.16 -14.94
CA GLU A 60 -3.71 22.29 -15.72
C GLU A 60 -3.82 20.92 -15.07
N TRP A 61 -4.98 20.30 -15.21
CA TRP A 61 -5.19 18.92 -14.78
C TRP A 61 -4.42 17.96 -15.72
N PRO A 62 -3.60 17.04 -15.18
CA PRO A 62 -2.75 16.16 -15.98
C PRO A 62 -3.58 15.10 -16.73
N LEU A 63 -3.20 14.84 -17.99
CA LEU A 63 -3.85 13.87 -18.88
C LEU A 63 -3.44 12.42 -18.54
N GLY A 64 -4.38 11.47 -18.71
CA GLY A 64 -4.09 10.03 -18.66
C GLY A 64 -4.01 9.42 -17.25
N TRP A 65 -4.57 10.08 -16.25
CA TRP A 65 -4.51 9.63 -14.86
C TRP A 65 -5.76 8.87 -14.40
N ASN A 66 -6.79 8.80 -15.24
CA ASN A 66 -8.07 8.13 -14.95
C ASN A 66 -7.92 6.61 -14.81
N ASP A 67 -6.92 6.07 -15.52
CA ASP A 67 -6.63 4.64 -15.59
C ASP A 67 -5.82 4.13 -14.38
N LYS A 68 -5.32 5.04 -13.54
CA LYS A 68 -4.57 4.67 -12.34
C LYS A 68 -5.56 4.26 -11.25
N ALA A 69 -5.95 2.98 -11.23
CA ALA A 69 -6.87 2.39 -10.24
C ALA A 69 -6.27 2.31 -8.82
N TRP A 70 -6.02 3.45 -8.19
CA TRP A 70 -5.37 3.51 -6.87
C TRP A 70 -6.24 2.94 -5.75
N ALA A 71 -7.55 3.15 -5.79
CA ALA A 71 -8.48 2.56 -4.82
C ALA A 71 -8.45 1.02 -4.87
N GLN A 72 -8.42 0.46 -6.09
CA GLN A 72 -8.29 -0.99 -6.28
C GLN A 72 -6.93 -1.48 -5.78
N SER A 73 -5.86 -0.75 -6.06
CA SER A 73 -4.51 -1.05 -5.56
C SER A 73 -4.45 -1.06 -4.03
N TRP A 74 -5.09 -0.10 -3.36
CA TRP A 74 -5.11 0.02 -1.90
C TRP A 74 -5.71 -1.21 -1.21
N SER A 75 -6.84 -1.70 -1.74
CA SER A 75 -7.52 -2.89 -1.20
C SER A 75 -6.62 -4.15 -1.17
N VAL A 76 -5.67 -4.24 -2.10
CA VAL A 76 -4.74 -5.38 -2.21
C VAL A 76 -3.61 -5.29 -1.17
N TYR A 77 -3.18 -4.07 -0.81
CA TYR A 77 -2.05 -3.86 0.10
C TYR A 77 -2.47 -3.65 1.56
N TRP A 78 -3.73 -3.24 1.80
CA TRP A 78 -4.32 -2.97 3.11
C TRP A 78 -3.99 -4.06 4.14
N SER A 79 -4.22 -5.34 3.82
CA SER A 79 -4.13 -6.44 4.79
C SER A 79 -2.69 -6.72 5.17
N ALA A 80 -1.78 -6.62 4.21
CA ALA A 80 -0.34 -6.82 4.43
C ALA A 80 0.28 -5.68 5.26
N LEU A 81 -0.27 -4.47 5.18
CA LEU A 81 0.23 -3.30 5.91
C LEU A 81 -0.41 -3.16 7.29
N ALA A 82 -1.71 -3.46 7.45
CA ALA A 82 -2.43 -3.35 8.71
C ALA A 82 -1.82 -4.21 9.84
N GLY A 83 -1.29 -5.39 9.51
CA GLY A 83 -0.66 -6.27 10.50
C GLY A 83 0.73 -5.85 10.97
N ARG A 84 1.34 -4.83 10.35
CA ARG A 84 2.75 -4.44 10.62
C ARG A 84 3.01 -2.95 10.80
N MET A 85 2.07 -2.09 10.41
CA MET A 85 2.15 -0.66 10.70
C MET A 85 1.48 -0.35 12.05
N ALA A 86 1.96 0.69 12.73
CA ALA A 86 1.22 1.24 13.86
C ALA A 86 -0.09 1.86 13.36
N ASP A 87 -1.15 1.75 14.17
CA ASP A 87 -2.50 2.22 13.80
C ASP A 87 -2.50 3.67 13.30
N ASP A 88 -1.80 4.58 14.01
CA ASP A 88 -1.70 5.99 13.60
C ASP A 88 -1.03 6.17 12.23
N ALA A 89 0.02 5.37 11.95
CA ALA A 89 0.73 5.42 10.68
C ALA A 89 -0.12 4.85 9.56
N PHE A 90 -0.90 3.81 9.87
CA PHE A 90 -1.84 3.20 8.93
C PHE A 90 -2.99 4.16 8.57
N LEU A 91 -3.54 4.86 9.56
CA LEU A 91 -4.58 5.88 9.34
C LEU A 91 -4.08 7.03 8.47
N GLN A 92 -2.87 7.55 8.71
CA GLN A 92 -2.27 8.59 7.87
C GLN A 92 -2.07 8.11 6.42
N LEU A 93 -1.68 6.84 6.23
CA LEU A 93 -1.55 6.27 4.90
C LEU A 93 -2.91 6.09 4.21
N ALA A 94 -3.93 5.64 4.95
CA ALA A 94 -5.29 5.50 4.45
C ALA A 94 -5.88 6.85 4.04
N GLU A 95 -5.61 7.91 4.81
CA GLU A 95 -6.00 9.28 4.49
C GLU A 95 -5.35 9.74 3.16
N ALA A 96 -4.06 9.49 2.96
CA ALA A 96 -3.38 9.80 1.70
C ALA A 96 -3.99 9.07 0.51
N TYR A 97 -4.36 7.80 0.66
CA TYR A 97 -5.05 7.06 -0.39
C TYR A 97 -6.45 7.58 -0.68
N ASN A 98 -7.18 8.04 0.34
CA ASN A 98 -8.48 8.68 0.14
C ASN A 98 -8.35 9.98 -0.67
N TYR A 99 -7.33 10.80 -0.38
CA TYR A 99 -7.01 11.97 -1.20
C TYR A 99 -6.63 11.60 -2.64
N MET A 100 -5.89 10.51 -2.84
CA MET A 100 -5.58 10.00 -4.18
C MET A 100 -6.83 9.50 -4.92
N GLU A 101 -7.77 8.86 -4.24
CA GLU A 101 -9.05 8.46 -4.85
C GLU A 101 -9.89 9.66 -5.27
N LEU A 102 -9.99 10.68 -4.41
CA LEU A 102 -10.63 11.95 -4.74
C LEU A 102 -9.93 12.62 -5.92
N LEU A 103 -8.59 12.56 -5.97
CA LEU A 103 -7.79 13.07 -7.07
C LEU A 103 -8.13 12.31 -8.36
N GLN A 104 -8.21 10.98 -8.34
CA GLN A 104 -8.57 10.15 -9.50
C GLN A 104 -9.97 10.51 -10.02
N ARG A 105 -10.93 10.72 -9.12
CA ARG A 105 -12.30 11.15 -9.49
C ARG A 105 -12.30 12.54 -10.11
N GLY A 106 -11.52 13.48 -9.58
CA GLY A 106 -11.38 14.83 -10.15
C GLY A 106 -10.63 14.86 -11.49
N LEU A 107 -9.72 13.91 -11.69
CA LEU A 107 -8.98 13.72 -12.95
C LEU A 107 -9.82 13.06 -14.04
N ALA A 108 -10.84 12.26 -13.64
CA ALA A 108 -11.77 11.59 -14.54
C ALA A 108 -12.35 12.52 -15.61
N ASP A 109 -12.50 13.80 -15.26
CA ASP A 109 -13.06 14.87 -16.11
C ASP A 109 -12.09 15.38 -17.20
N GLY A 110 -10.83 14.93 -17.22
CA GLY A 110 -9.86 15.21 -18.28
C GLY A 110 -9.15 16.57 -18.16
N GLY A 111 -8.18 16.80 -19.04
CA GLY A 111 -7.29 17.96 -19.03
C GLY A 111 -8.04 19.28 -19.15
N ARG A 112 -8.29 19.91 -18.00
CA ARG A 112 -8.92 21.22 -17.86
C ARG A 112 -8.01 22.16 -17.05
N PRO A 113 -8.14 23.48 -17.22
CA PRO A 113 -7.47 24.42 -16.32
C PRO A 113 -7.91 24.21 -14.87
N LEU A 114 -7.02 24.48 -13.91
CA LEU A 114 -7.40 24.54 -12.50
C LEU A 114 -8.40 25.69 -12.28
N ALA A 115 -9.50 25.42 -11.57
CA ALA A 115 -10.51 26.42 -11.27
C ALA A 115 -10.98 26.33 -9.81
N GLY A 116 -11.38 27.47 -9.23
CA GLY A 116 -11.98 27.53 -7.89
C GLY A 116 -11.06 26.95 -6.80
N ASN A 117 -11.48 25.85 -6.19
CA ASN A 117 -10.79 25.21 -5.06
C ASN A 117 -9.77 24.12 -5.49
N ASP A 118 -9.56 23.90 -6.79
CA ASP A 118 -8.67 22.85 -7.31
C ASP A 118 -7.22 23.00 -6.79
N GLU A 119 -6.69 24.22 -6.76
CA GLU A 119 -5.32 24.48 -6.28
C GLU A 119 -5.16 24.19 -4.78
N LYS A 120 -6.17 24.52 -3.97
CA LYS A 120 -6.19 24.20 -2.54
C LYS A 120 -6.23 22.69 -2.34
N PHE A 121 -7.11 22.00 -3.08
CA PHE A 121 -7.22 20.55 -3.04
C PHE A 121 -5.89 19.86 -3.41
N LEU A 122 -5.24 20.28 -4.49
CA LEU A 122 -3.94 19.74 -4.90
C LEU A 122 -2.84 19.96 -3.84
N ASN A 123 -2.85 21.11 -3.15
CA ASN A 123 -1.94 21.36 -2.03
C ASN A 123 -2.21 20.43 -0.83
N ASP A 124 -3.48 20.16 -0.52
CA ASP A 124 -3.87 19.24 0.55
C ASP A 124 -3.46 17.79 0.22
N VAL A 125 -3.66 17.35 -1.03
CA VAL A 125 -3.18 16.06 -1.54
C VAL A 125 -1.66 15.96 -1.41
N ARG A 126 -0.91 16.99 -1.84
CA ARG A 126 0.56 17.03 -1.72
C ARG A 126 1.00 16.88 -0.27
N LYS A 127 0.38 17.62 0.65
CA LYS A 127 0.70 17.59 2.08
C LYS A 127 0.46 16.21 2.68
N SER A 128 -0.66 15.57 2.33
CA SER A 128 -0.99 14.23 2.79
C SER A 128 0.02 13.18 2.28
N ILE A 129 0.39 13.24 0.99
CA ILE A 129 1.40 12.35 0.40
C ILE A 129 2.77 12.53 1.07
N ASP A 130 3.20 13.78 1.30
CA ASP A 130 4.49 14.07 1.93
C ASP A 130 4.52 13.58 3.40
N ALA A 131 3.38 13.61 4.10
CA ALA A 131 3.25 13.06 5.45
C ALA A 131 3.29 11.51 5.48
N ALA A 132 2.73 10.84 4.47
CA ALA A 132 2.72 9.38 4.38
C ALA A 132 4.09 8.77 3.99
N LYS A 133 4.90 9.50 3.22
CA LYS A 133 6.20 9.05 2.71
C LYS A 133 7.19 8.53 3.79
N PRO A 134 7.43 9.23 4.93
CA PRO A 134 8.34 8.73 5.96
C PRO A 134 7.86 7.44 6.63
N LEU A 135 6.55 7.17 6.65
CA LEU A 135 5.95 6.01 7.33
C LEU A 135 6.30 4.68 6.65
N LEU A 136 6.66 4.71 5.37
CA LEU A 136 6.99 3.54 4.56
C LEU A 136 8.49 3.20 4.56
N THR A 137 9.30 3.91 5.36
CA THR A 137 10.76 3.79 5.38
C THR A 137 11.30 2.99 6.56
N ARG A 138 10.43 2.41 7.40
CA ARG A 138 10.80 1.57 8.56
C ARG A 138 10.86 0.09 8.22
#